data_AF-A0A834PAN6-F1
#
_entry.id   AF-A0A834PAN6-F1
#
_cell.length_a   1.000
_cell.length_b   1.000
_cell.length_c   1.000
_cell.angle_alpha   90.00
_cell.angle_beta   90.00
_cell.angle_gamma   90.00
#
_symmetry.space_group_name_H-M   'P 1'
#
loop_
_entity.id
_entity.type
_entity.pdbx_description
1 polymer ?
#
loop_
_entity_poly.entity_id
_entity_poly.type
_entity_poly.pdbx_seq_one_letter_code
_entity_poly.pdbx_strand_id
1 'polypeptide(L)'
;MDLHAQYEIAIQRMVNLLVEFTKKIKAMKCLTLEKLIDELNIFKILIEKEMRTTPMIRKTYEIKIRTCQKDLKMAVKDVDALRCSLEEEILKFNEFKEETIIDIAKEESISRSITEMAKKKMAEQIEKSEHEIMRICKEHQNKMELLRTEIDSFDEKIKLINAENATREKDLRTTRLKVQNKAIEVLAKYDRVIGTKYKLLEELTTTNNALKEEQEELRTRLMDQNELYVRLKEEQEKEIMIAFLERMKHFQQNRAAKIIQKTWRSYHERQLLKRKKKTKRK
;
A
#
# COMPACT_ATOMS: atom_id res chain seq x y z
N MET A 1 49.07 -33.62 113.80
CA MET A 1 50.04 -33.79 114.91
C MET A 1 51.41 -33.60 114.33
N ASP A 2 52.14 -32.60 114.83
CA ASP A 2 53.26 -32.00 114.11
C ASP A 2 54.49 -32.92 114.12
N LEU A 3 54.70 -33.63 112.99
CA LEU A 3 55.86 -34.49 112.78
C LEU A 3 57.17 -33.72 113.02
N HIS A 4 57.16 -32.40 112.80
CA HIS A 4 58.30 -31.51 113.04
C HIS A 4 58.75 -31.54 114.51
N ALA A 5 57.79 -31.49 115.44
CA ALA A 5 58.08 -31.52 116.88
C ALA A 5 58.69 -32.88 117.31
N GLN A 6 58.27 -33.98 116.68
CA GLN A 6 58.84 -35.31 116.97
C GLN A 6 60.27 -35.47 116.40
N TYR A 7 60.55 -34.92 115.22
CA TYR A 7 61.91 -34.93 114.66
C TYR A 7 62.85 -34.00 115.44
N GLU A 8 62.40 -32.82 115.86
CA GLU A 8 63.17 -31.91 116.73
C GLU A 8 63.57 -32.61 118.04
N ILE A 9 62.63 -33.34 118.67
CA ILE A 9 62.86 -34.08 119.91
C ILE A 9 63.83 -35.26 119.69
N ALA A 10 63.76 -35.96 118.55
CA ALA A 10 64.67 -37.04 118.21
C ALA A 10 66.10 -36.54 117.94
N ILE A 11 66.25 -35.42 117.23
CA ILE A 11 67.54 -34.74 117.01
C ILE A 11 68.14 -34.32 118.35
N GLN A 12 67.35 -33.68 119.21
CA GLN A 12 67.81 -33.23 120.52
C GLN A 12 68.25 -34.41 121.42
N ARG A 13 67.54 -35.54 121.36
CA ARG A 13 67.90 -36.78 122.08
C ARG A 13 69.19 -37.41 121.55
N MET A 14 69.39 -37.51 120.24
CA MET A 14 70.63 -38.05 119.66
C MET A 14 71.83 -37.16 119.96
N VAL A 15 71.67 -35.82 119.90
CA VAL A 15 72.74 -34.87 120.27
C VAL A 15 73.11 -35.03 121.74
N ASN A 16 72.13 -35.15 122.63
CA ASN A 16 72.39 -35.35 124.07
C ASN A 16 73.08 -36.68 124.38
N LEU A 17 72.69 -37.76 123.70
CA LEU A 17 73.32 -39.08 123.81
C LEU A 17 74.79 -39.05 123.36
N LEU A 18 75.08 -38.40 122.24
CA LEU A 18 76.46 -38.25 121.74
C LEU A 18 77.31 -37.40 122.68
N VAL A 19 76.74 -36.35 123.28
CA VAL A 19 77.40 -35.49 124.28
C VAL A 19 77.72 -36.26 125.58
N GLU A 20 76.81 -37.10 126.06
CA GLU A 20 77.10 -38.00 127.19
C GLU A 20 78.19 -39.02 126.85
N PHE A 21 78.16 -39.59 125.64
CA PHE A 21 79.17 -40.54 125.19
C PHE A 21 80.56 -39.89 125.08
N THR A 22 80.64 -38.66 124.56
CA THR A 22 81.91 -37.89 124.51
C THR A 22 82.41 -37.53 125.90
N LYS A 23 81.51 -37.19 126.84
CA LYS A 23 81.88 -36.94 128.24
C LYS A 23 82.44 -38.18 128.94
N LYS A 24 81.84 -39.36 128.72
CA LYS A 24 82.34 -40.64 129.26
C LYS A 24 83.70 -41.03 128.70
N ILE A 25 83.94 -40.78 127.42
CA ILE A 25 85.23 -41.10 126.77
C ILE A 25 86.36 -40.17 127.26
N LYS A 26 86.08 -38.87 127.47
CA LYS A 26 87.06 -37.92 128.02
C LYS A 26 87.60 -38.30 129.41
N ALA A 27 86.85 -39.08 130.18
CA ALA A 27 87.28 -39.56 131.50
C ALA A 27 88.34 -40.68 131.45
N MET A 28 88.56 -41.33 130.29
CA MET A 28 89.44 -42.50 130.17
C MET A 28 90.91 -42.20 129.75
N LYS A 29 91.32 -40.93 129.57
CA LYS A 29 92.71 -40.49 129.25
C LYS A 29 93.52 -41.46 128.38
N CYS A 30 93.05 -41.74 127.16
CA CYS A 30 93.74 -42.58 126.19
C CYS A 30 93.87 -41.84 124.84
N LEU A 31 95.10 -41.63 124.36
CA LEU A 31 95.45 -40.77 123.22
C LEU A 31 94.87 -41.22 121.85
N THR A 32 94.39 -42.45 121.72
CA THR A 32 93.72 -42.97 120.51
C THR A 32 92.24 -42.59 120.41
N LEU A 33 91.63 -42.05 121.48
CA LEU A 33 90.22 -41.68 121.51
C LEU A 33 89.93 -40.24 121.04
N GLU A 34 90.95 -39.37 120.89
CA GLU A 34 90.73 -37.99 120.38
C GLU A 34 90.40 -37.96 118.87
N LYS A 35 91.02 -38.82 118.05
CA LYS A 35 90.66 -38.95 116.62
C LYS A 35 89.24 -39.49 116.43
N LEU A 36 88.79 -40.40 117.29
CA LEU A 36 87.42 -40.90 117.29
C LEU A 36 86.42 -39.79 117.64
N ILE A 37 86.80 -38.85 118.52
CA ILE A 37 85.97 -37.69 118.87
C ILE A 37 85.84 -36.72 117.69
N ASP A 38 86.92 -36.47 116.94
CA ASP A 38 86.87 -35.60 115.77
C ASP A 38 86.08 -36.22 114.60
N GLU A 39 86.24 -37.51 114.35
CA GLU A 39 85.43 -38.25 113.38
C GLU A 39 83.95 -38.30 113.79
N LEU A 40 83.65 -38.48 115.08
CA LEU A 40 82.28 -38.39 115.61
C LEU A 40 81.68 -36.99 115.48
N ASN A 41 82.49 -35.92 115.60
CA ASN A 41 82.02 -34.55 115.39
C ASN A 41 81.76 -34.26 113.91
N ILE A 42 82.59 -34.75 112.99
CA ILE A 42 82.33 -34.64 111.54
C ILE A 42 81.08 -35.43 111.17
N PHE A 43 80.92 -36.63 111.71
CA PHE A 43 79.72 -37.46 111.53
C PHE A 43 78.48 -36.76 112.09
N LYS A 44 78.58 -36.11 113.26
CA LYS A 44 77.51 -35.27 113.81
C LYS A 44 77.11 -34.16 112.85
N ILE A 45 78.06 -33.40 112.31
CA ILE A 45 77.78 -32.30 111.38
C ILE A 45 77.14 -32.80 110.08
N LEU A 46 77.61 -33.93 109.53
CA LEU A 46 77.06 -34.55 108.33
C LEU A 46 75.63 -35.05 108.55
N ILE A 47 75.37 -35.71 109.68
CA ILE A 47 74.02 -36.14 110.05
C ILE A 47 73.11 -34.94 110.27
N GLU A 48 73.57 -33.88 110.94
CA GLU A 48 72.75 -32.69 111.17
C GLU A 48 72.40 -31.98 109.86
N LYS A 49 73.33 -31.94 108.90
CA LYS A 49 73.11 -31.38 107.57
C LYS A 49 72.12 -32.22 106.78
N GLU A 50 72.33 -33.53 106.68
CA GLU A 50 71.42 -34.48 106.00
C GLU A 50 70.03 -34.43 106.64
N MET A 51 69.94 -34.59 107.96
CA MET A 51 68.66 -34.57 108.70
C MET A 51 67.92 -33.23 108.62
N ARG A 52 68.58 -32.12 108.26
CA ARG A 52 67.90 -30.84 107.96
C ARG A 52 67.53 -30.68 106.48
N THR A 53 68.32 -31.21 105.55
CA THR A 53 68.01 -31.15 104.10
C THR A 53 66.94 -32.14 103.67
N THR A 54 66.92 -33.38 104.19
CA THR A 54 65.93 -34.40 103.79
C THR A 54 64.49 -33.98 104.11
N PRO A 55 64.16 -33.40 105.28
CA PRO A 55 62.80 -32.94 105.57
C PRO A 55 62.39 -31.72 104.73
N MET A 56 63.32 -30.82 104.41
CA MET A 56 63.03 -29.63 103.60
C MET A 56 62.75 -30.00 102.14
N ILE A 57 63.53 -30.92 101.57
CA ILE A 57 63.29 -31.50 100.24
C ILE A 57 61.96 -32.25 100.25
N ARG A 58 61.66 -33.04 101.29
CA ARG A 58 60.39 -33.77 101.40
C ARG A 58 59.19 -32.82 101.49
N LYS A 59 59.28 -31.74 102.28
CA LYS A 59 58.23 -30.72 102.42
C LYS A 59 58.01 -29.93 101.13
N THR A 60 59.06 -29.58 100.41
CA THR A 60 58.94 -28.92 99.08
C THR A 60 58.38 -29.87 98.02
N TYR A 61 58.76 -31.15 98.04
CA TYR A 61 58.15 -32.18 97.18
C TYR A 61 56.66 -32.37 97.50
N GLU A 62 56.30 -32.39 98.79
CA GLU A 62 54.92 -32.56 99.25
C GLU A 62 54.04 -31.35 98.89
N ILE A 63 54.58 -30.13 98.99
CA ILE A 63 53.92 -28.90 98.51
C ILE A 63 53.73 -28.98 97.00
N LYS A 64 54.77 -29.33 96.22
CA LYS A 64 54.64 -29.49 94.76
C LYS A 64 53.61 -30.55 94.38
N ILE A 65 53.57 -31.69 95.07
CA ILE A 65 52.56 -32.73 94.85
C ILE A 65 51.15 -32.19 95.15
N ARG A 66 50.96 -31.45 96.25
CA ARG A 66 49.65 -30.85 96.58
C ARG A 66 49.24 -29.79 95.56
N THR A 67 50.18 -28.98 95.07
CA THR A 67 49.92 -28.00 94.00
C THR A 67 49.54 -28.71 92.71
N CYS A 68 50.32 -29.70 92.26
CA CYS A 68 49.99 -30.52 91.09
C CYS A 68 48.64 -31.25 91.24
N GLN A 69 48.30 -31.74 92.44
CA GLN A 69 46.98 -32.35 92.71
C GLN A 69 45.84 -31.33 92.62
N LYS A 70 46.07 -30.09 93.08
CA LYS A 70 45.10 -29.02 92.98
C LYS A 70 44.91 -28.58 91.52
N ASP A 71 46.00 -28.43 90.78
CA ASP A 71 45.98 -28.07 89.36
C ASP A 71 45.35 -29.19 88.52
N LEU A 72 45.65 -30.46 88.82
CA LEU A 72 45.00 -31.61 88.20
C LEU A 72 43.49 -31.60 88.49
N LYS A 73 43.08 -31.31 89.73
CA LYS A 73 41.66 -31.18 90.08
C LYS A 73 40.98 -30.02 89.37
N MET A 74 41.67 -28.90 89.13
CA MET A 74 41.11 -27.79 88.35
C MET A 74 41.01 -28.15 86.88
N ALA A 75 42.07 -28.71 86.29
CA ALA A 75 42.08 -29.15 84.89
C ALA A 75 40.99 -30.20 84.61
N VAL A 76 40.73 -31.13 85.54
CA VAL A 76 39.60 -32.07 85.42
C VAL A 76 38.26 -31.35 85.38
N LYS A 77 38.05 -30.36 86.26
CA LYS A 77 36.82 -29.55 86.24
C LYS A 77 36.67 -28.74 84.95
N ASP A 78 37.76 -28.19 84.44
CA ASP A 78 37.75 -27.42 83.19
C ASP A 78 37.45 -28.33 82.00
N VAL A 79 38.02 -29.54 81.97
CA VAL A 79 37.72 -30.56 80.95
C VAL A 79 36.24 -30.97 81.02
N ASP A 80 35.70 -31.19 82.22
CA ASP A 80 34.28 -31.52 82.40
C ASP A 80 33.38 -30.37 81.94
N ALA A 81 33.72 -29.12 82.27
CA ALA A 81 32.97 -27.94 81.82
C ALA A 81 32.99 -27.76 80.30
N LEU A 82 34.17 -27.93 79.67
CA LEU A 82 34.32 -27.91 78.21
C LEU A 82 33.55 -29.04 77.55
N ARG A 83 33.53 -30.23 78.16
CA ARG A 83 32.77 -31.37 77.67
C ARG A 83 31.26 -31.10 77.72
N CYS A 84 30.74 -30.59 78.83
CA CYS A 84 29.32 -30.21 78.93
C CYS A 84 28.96 -29.13 77.90
N SER A 85 29.80 -28.10 77.73
CA SER A 85 29.58 -27.06 76.73
C SER A 85 29.61 -27.61 75.30
N LEU A 86 30.49 -28.57 74.99
CA LEU A 86 30.55 -29.21 73.69
C LEU A 86 29.29 -30.06 73.43
N GLU A 87 28.82 -30.81 74.43
CA GLU A 87 27.59 -31.61 74.35
C GLU A 87 26.36 -30.70 74.11
N GLU A 88 26.27 -29.55 74.78
CA GLU A 88 25.23 -28.55 74.55
C GLU A 88 25.26 -27.95 73.14
N GLU A 89 26.44 -27.58 72.64
CA GLU A 89 26.59 -27.04 71.28
C GLU A 89 26.25 -28.09 70.21
N ILE A 90 26.60 -29.36 70.44
CA ILE A 90 26.20 -30.47 69.56
C ILE A 90 24.67 -30.60 69.51
N LEU A 91 23.99 -30.49 70.66
CA LEU A 91 22.53 -30.54 70.70
C LEU A 91 21.90 -29.37 69.94
N LYS A 92 22.34 -28.12 70.19
CA LYS A 92 21.84 -26.94 69.46
C LYS A 92 22.07 -27.04 67.96
N PHE A 93 23.25 -27.52 67.54
CA PHE A 93 23.56 -27.72 66.13
C PHE A 93 22.66 -28.77 65.49
N ASN A 94 22.37 -29.87 66.20
CA ASN A 94 21.45 -30.89 65.71
C ASN A 94 20.01 -30.36 65.61
N GLU A 95 19.53 -29.60 66.60
CA GLU A 95 18.21 -28.96 66.54
C GLU A 95 18.11 -27.99 65.35
N PHE A 96 19.10 -27.12 65.16
CA PHE A 96 19.17 -26.21 64.02
C PHE A 96 19.21 -26.95 62.68
N LYS A 97 19.95 -28.07 62.60
CA LYS A 97 20.03 -28.89 61.40
C LYS A 97 18.67 -29.50 61.05
N GLU A 98 17.97 -30.07 62.03
CA GLU A 98 16.63 -30.64 61.81
C GLU A 98 15.62 -29.57 61.38
N GLU A 99 15.64 -28.39 62.01
CA GLU A 99 14.80 -27.25 61.61
C GLU A 99 15.09 -26.82 60.16
N THR A 100 16.37 -26.73 59.79
CA THR A 100 16.79 -26.38 58.43
C THR A 100 16.32 -27.43 57.41
N ILE A 101 16.38 -28.72 57.74
CA ILE A 101 15.88 -29.80 56.86
C ILE A 101 14.37 -29.66 56.66
N ILE A 102 13.62 -29.40 57.72
CA ILE A 102 12.17 -29.21 57.65
C ILE A 102 11.83 -28.00 56.77
N ASP A 103 12.55 -26.90 56.92
CA ASP A 103 12.30 -25.68 56.15
C ASP A 103 12.67 -25.83 54.67
N ILE A 104 13.77 -26.53 54.36
CA ILE A 104 14.10 -26.91 52.97
C ILE A 104 12.97 -27.74 52.36
N ALA A 105 12.47 -28.75 53.08
CA ALA A 105 11.38 -29.59 52.58
C ALA A 105 10.08 -28.80 52.32
N LYS A 106 9.75 -27.83 53.18
CA LYS A 106 8.62 -26.92 52.98
C LYS A 106 8.81 -26.06 51.73
N GLU A 107 9.98 -25.42 51.58
CA GLU A 107 10.27 -24.54 50.45
C GLU A 107 10.26 -25.32 49.12
N GLU A 108 10.81 -26.54 49.11
CA GLU A 108 10.73 -27.44 47.96
C GLU A 108 9.28 -27.81 47.60
N SER A 109 8.41 -28.02 48.59
CA SER A 109 6.99 -28.28 48.36
C SER A 109 6.29 -27.06 47.78
N ILE A 110 6.61 -25.85 48.26
CA ILE A 110 6.05 -24.60 47.76
C ILE A 110 6.52 -24.35 46.32
N SER A 111 7.81 -24.50 46.03
CA SER A 111 8.36 -24.37 44.67
C SER A 111 7.73 -25.37 43.70
N ARG A 112 7.51 -26.62 44.12
CA ARG A 112 6.79 -27.62 43.31
C ARG A 112 5.35 -27.19 43.01
N SER A 113 4.61 -26.73 44.02
CA SER A 113 3.24 -26.23 43.85
C SER A 113 3.17 -25.02 42.90
N ILE A 114 4.07 -24.04 43.05
CA ILE A 114 4.13 -22.85 42.19
C ILE A 114 4.43 -23.25 40.75
N THR A 115 5.41 -24.14 40.53
CA THR A 115 5.79 -24.58 39.17
C THR A 115 4.67 -25.37 38.50
N GLU A 116 3.94 -26.21 39.24
CA GLU A 116 2.79 -26.95 38.72
C GLU A 116 1.62 -26.02 38.39
N MET A 117 1.31 -25.05 39.26
CA MET A 117 0.28 -24.04 39.01
C MET A 117 0.63 -23.17 37.79
N ALA A 118 1.90 -22.76 37.65
CA ALA A 118 2.37 -21.99 36.50
C ALA A 118 2.25 -22.79 35.20
N LYS A 119 2.65 -24.06 35.19
CA LYS A 119 2.49 -24.96 34.04
C LYS A 119 1.04 -25.10 33.63
N LYS A 120 0.14 -25.33 34.59
CA LYS A 120 -1.30 -25.45 34.33
C LYS A 120 -1.88 -24.16 33.74
N LYS A 121 -1.55 -23.00 34.32
CA LYS A 121 -2.02 -21.70 33.83
C LYS A 121 -1.49 -21.39 32.42
N MET A 122 -0.23 -21.72 32.15
CA MET A 122 0.34 -21.59 30.80
C MET A 122 -0.38 -22.50 29.80
N ALA A 123 -0.64 -23.76 30.14
CA ALA A 123 -1.38 -24.68 29.29
C ALA A 123 -2.79 -24.17 28.96
N GLU A 124 -3.55 -23.72 29.98
CA GLU A 124 -4.88 -23.14 29.79
C GLU A 124 -4.85 -21.88 28.90
N GLN A 125 -3.81 -21.06 29.02
CA GLN A 125 -3.66 -19.84 28.21
C GLN A 125 -3.30 -20.17 26.76
N ILE A 126 -2.44 -21.17 26.54
CA ILE A 126 -2.10 -21.68 25.20
C ILE A 126 -3.36 -22.21 24.53
N GLU A 127 -4.11 -23.11 25.19
CA GLU A 127 -5.35 -23.69 24.66
C GLU A 127 -6.39 -22.62 24.30
N LYS A 128 -6.60 -21.62 25.18
CA LYS A 128 -7.48 -20.48 24.88
C LYS A 128 -7.02 -19.69 23.66
N SER A 129 -5.71 -19.44 23.54
CA SER A 129 -5.15 -18.71 22.40
C SER A 129 -5.26 -19.49 21.10
N GLU A 130 -5.05 -20.82 21.13
CA GLU A 130 -5.19 -21.69 19.97
C GLU A 130 -6.63 -21.77 19.48
N HIS A 131 -7.60 -21.88 20.40
CA HIS A 131 -9.02 -21.82 20.07
C HIS A 131 -9.41 -20.48 19.44
N GLU A 132 -8.90 -19.37 19.98
CA GLU A 132 -9.18 -18.04 19.44
C GLU A 132 -8.59 -17.86 18.03
N ILE A 133 -7.33 -18.27 17.83
CA ILE A 133 -6.68 -18.24 16.51
C ILE A 133 -7.46 -19.11 15.53
N MET A 134 -7.84 -20.33 15.91
CA MET A 134 -8.61 -21.23 15.05
C MET A 134 -9.96 -20.63 14.66
N ARG A 135 -10.66 -19.97 15.60
CA ARG A 135 -11.91 -19.26 15.35
C ARG A 135 -11.72 -18.14 14.33
N ILE A 136 -10.73 -17.27 14.54
CA ILE A 136 -10.41 -16.16 13.64
C ILE A 136 -10.02 -16.68 12.24
N CYS A 137 -9.19 -17.71 12.17
CA CYS A 137 -8.80 -18.34 10.89
C CYS A 137 -10.02 -18.87 10.13
N LYS A 138 -10.95 -19.53 10.82
CA LYS A 138 -12.18 -20.05 10.21
C LYS A 138 -13.10 -18.92 9.74
N GLU A 139 -13.28 -17.87 10.53
CA GLU A 139 -14.06 -16.68 10.15
C GLU A 139 -13.44 -16.01 8.91
N HIS A 140 -12.11 -15.87 8.89
CA HIS A 140 -11.38 -15.31 7.75
C HIS A 140 -11.52 -16.17 6.50
N GLN A 141 -11.39 -17.50 6.63
CA GLN A 141 -11.57 -18.42 5.51
C GLN A 141 -12.98 -18.33 4.93
N ASN A 142 -14.01 -18.34 5.77
CA ASN A 142 -15.40 -18.18 5.32
C ASN A 142 -15.60 -16.86 4.58
N LYS A 143 -15.02 -15.76 5.08
CA LYS A 143 -15.08 -14.46 4.41
C LYS A 143 -14.37 -14.48 3.06
N MET A 144 -13.21 -15.13 2.96
CA MET A 144 -12.48 -15.27 1.70
C MET A 144 -13.28 -16.09 0.67
N GLU A 145 -13.93 -17.17 1.09
CA GLU A 145 -14.80 -17.97 0.22
C GLU A 145 -15.99 -17.15 -0.29
N LEU A 146 -16.66 -16.39 0.58
CA LEU A 146 -17.75 -15.50 0.19
C LEU A 146 -17.30 -14.45 -0.84
N LEU A 147 -16.20 -13.75 -0.56
CA LEU A 147 -15.67 -12.75 -1.49
C LEU A 147 -15.28 -13.37 -2.85
N ARG A 148 -14.75 -14.59 -2.84
CA ARG A 148 -14.42 -15.30 -4.08
C ARG A 148 -15.68 -15.64 -4.88
N THR A 149 -16.72 -16.15 -4.24
CA THR A 149 -18.01 -16.41 -4.91
C THR A 149 -18.66 -15.13 -5.46
N GLU A 150 -18.49 -14.00 -4.76
CA GLU A 150 -18.98 -12.70 -5.22
C GLU A 150 -18.23 -12.23 -6.47
N ILE A 151 -16.88 -12.33 -6.47
CA ILE A 151 -16.03 -12.03 -7.64
C ILE A 151 -16.44 -12.90 -8.83
N ASP A 152 -16.56 -14.22 -8.63
CA ASP A 152 -16.94 -15.15 -9.69
C ASP A 152 -18.33 -14.78 -10.28
N SER A 153 -19.28 -14.38 -9.42
CA SER A 153 -20.60 -13.92 -9.86
C SER A 153 -20.56 -12.62 -10.68
N PHE A 154 -19.66 -11.69 -10.34
CA PHE A 154 -19.48 -10.46 -11.10
C PHE A 154 -18.79 -10.71 -12.44
N ASP A 155 -17.81 -11.61 -12.49
CA ASP A 155 -17.16 -12.01 -13.73
C ASP A 155 -18.16 -12.64 -14.71
N GLU A 156 -19.08 -13.48 -14.22
CA GLU A 156 -20.16 -14.04 -15.04
C GLU A 156 -21.11 -12.96 -15.56
N LYS A 157 -21.51 -12.00 -14.72
CA LYS A 157 -22.34 -10.85 -15.14
C LYS A 157 -21.66 -10.01 -16.20
N ILE A 158 -20.36 -9.74 -16.05
CA ILE A 158 -19.58 -8.98 -17.03
C ILE A 158 -19.51 -9.73 -18.36
N LYS A 159 -19.25 -11.05 -18.33
CA LYS A 159 -19.26 -11.88 -19.55
C LYS A 159 -20.61 -11.85 -20.25
N LEU A 160 -21.72 -11.94 -19.51
CA LEU A 160 -23.07 -11.87 -20.06
C LEU A 160 -23.34 -10.51 -20.72
N ILE A 161 -23.07 -9.40 -20.02
CA ILE A 161 -23.26 -8.04 -20.54
C ILE A 161 -22.41 -7.81 -21.78
N ASN A 162 -21.17 -8.30 -21.81
CA ASN A 162 -20.30 -8.19 -22.98
C ASN A 162 -20.85 -8.98 -24.18
N ALA A 163 -21.41 -10.16 -23.96
CA ALA A 163 -22.05 -10.94 -25.01
C ALA A 163 -23.30 -10.22 -25.57
N GLU A 164 -24.14 -9.67 -24.70
CA GLU A 164 -25.30 -8.85 -25.08
C GLU A 164 -24.92 -7.58 -25.83
N ASN A 165 -23.85 -6.91 -25.41
CA ASN A 165 -23.34 -5.73 -26.09
C ASN A 165 -22.79 -6.07 -27.48
N ALA A 166 -22.08 -7.19 -27.62
CA ALA A 166 -21.56 -7.65 -28.90
C ALA A 166 -22.68 -7.99 -29.90
N THR A 167 -23.76 -8.64 -29.45
CA THR A 167 -24.92 -8.93 -30.30
C THR A 167 -25.63 -7.64 -30.70
N ARG A 168 -25.88 -6.74 -29.74
CA ARG A 168 -26.49 -5.43 -29.99
C ARG A 168 -25.67 -4.58 -30.97
N GLU A 169 -24.35 -4.57 -30.84
CA GLU A 169 -23.48 -3.82 -31.74
C GLU A 169 -23.54 -4.38 -33.17
N LYS A 170 -23.56 -5.71 -33.32
CA LYS A 170 -23.75 -6.38 -34.62
C LYS A 170 -25.07 -5.98 -35.26
N ASP A 171 -26.17 -5.97 -34.50
CA ASP A 171 -27.49 -5.59 -34.99
C ASP A 171 -27.55 -4.11 -35.39
N LEU A 172 -26.93 -3.22 -34.61
CA LEU A 172 -26.80 -1.81 -34.96
C LEU A 172 -25.98 -1.60 -36.24
N ARG A 173 -24.87 -2.31 -36.40
CA ARG A 173 -24.03 -2.24 -37.61
C ARG A 173 -24.80 -2.70 -38.85
N THR A 174 -25.55 -3.81 -38.76
CA THR A 174 -26.35 -4.30 -39.88
C THR A 174 -27.50 -3.34 -40.23
N THR A 175 -28.16 -2.78 -39.21
CA THR A 175 -29.22 -1.77 -39.41
C THR A 175 -28.66 -0.50 -40.05
N ARG A 176 -27.52 0.00 -39.55
CA ARG A 176 -26.82 1.15 -40.13
C ARG A 176 -26.49 0.92 -41.60
N LEU A 177 -25.93 -0.24 -41.94
CA LEU A 177 -25.60 -0.59 -43.32
C LEU A 177 -26.84 -0.61 -44.23
N LYS A 178 -27.95 -1.19 -43.76
CA LYS A 178 -29.22 -1.20 -44.51
C LYS A 178 -29.74 0.22 -44.77
N VAL A 179 -29.72 1.09 -43.76
CA VAL A 179 -30.17 2.49 -43.90
C VAL A 179 -29.24 3.26 -44.83
N GLN A 180 -27.93 3.10 -44.69
CA GLN A 180 -26.93 3.72 -45.54
C GLN A 180 -27.12 3.32 -47.01
N ASN A 181 -27.29 2.03 -47.30
CA ASN A 181 -27.52 1.54 -48.66
C ASN A 181 -28.80 2.13 -49.26
N LYS A 182 -29.90 2.17 -48.48
CA LYS A 182 -31.15 2.82 -48.92
C LYS A 182 -30.96 4.30 -49.23
N ALA A 183 -30.21 5.03 -48.41
CA ALA A 183 -29.92 6.44 -48.65
C ALA A 183 -29.10 6.64 -49.94
N ILE A 184 -28.07 5.81 -50.16
CA ILE A 184 -27.26 5.81 -51.38
C ILE A 184 -28.13 5.52 -52.61
N GLU A 185 -29.02 4.53 -52.54
CA GLU A 185 -29.95 4.21 -53.64
C GLU A 185 -30.90 5.37 -53.97
N VAL A 186 -31.42 6.05 -52.96
CA VAL A 186 -32.28 7.23 -53.14
C VAL A 186 -31.51 8.38 -53.78
N LEU A 187 -30.29 8.66 -53.32
CA LEU A 187 -29.41 9.67 -53.90
C LEU A 187 -29.10 9.35 -55.37
N ALA A 188 -28.70 8.11 -55.67
CA ALA A 188 -28.43 7.70 -57.05
C ALA A 188 -29.65 7.85 -57.97
N LYS A 189 -30.87 7.56 -57.47
CA LYS A 189 -32.12 7.81 -58.21
C LYS A 189 -32.36 9.29 -58.44
N TYR A 190 -32.17 10.11 -57.41
CA TYR A 190 -32.31 11.56 -57.49
C TYR A 190 -31.34 12.15 -58.52
N ASP A 191 -30.05 11.83 -58.43
CA ASP A 191 -29.01 12.29 -59.34
C ASP A 191 -29.31 11.89 -60.79
N ARG A 192 -29.81 10.66 -61.01
CA ARG A 192 -30.23 10.21 -62.34
C ARG A 192 -31.38 11.05 -62.88
N VAL A 193 -32.43 11.27 -62.09
CA VAL A 193 -33.61 12.05 -62.52
C VAL A 193 -33.21 13.49 -62.80
N ILE A 194 -32.44 14.10 -61.91
CA ILE A 194 -31.92 15.46 -62.09
C ILE A 194 -31.05 15.55 -63.34
N GLY A 195 -30.11 14.63 -63.54
CA GLY A 195 -29.28 14.59 -64.73
C GLY A 195 -30.09 14.49 -66.02
N THR A 196 -31.14 13.66 -66.05
CA THR A 196 -32.03 13.58 -67.23
C THR A 196 -32.81 14.86 -67.47
N LYS A 197 -33.30 15.53 -66.41
CA LYS A 197 -34.03 16.79 -66.53
C LYS A 197 -33.14 17.94 -67.00
N TYR A 198 -31.90 18.01 -66.50
CA TYR A 198 -30.92 19.01 -66.96
C TYR A 198 -30.60 18.84 -68.44
N LYS A 199 -30.35 17.60 -68.90
CA LYS A 199 -30.12 17.32 -70.32
C LYS A 199 -31.31 17.75 -71.19
N LEU A 200 -32.53 17.41 -70.77
CA LEU A 200 -33.74 17.83 -71.48
C LEU A 200 -33.90 19.35 -71.49
N LEU A 201 -33.58 20.03 -70.38
CA LEU A 201 -33.62 21.48 -70.31
C LEU A 201 -32.61 22.11 -71.29
N GLU A 202 -31.39 21.60 -71.35
CA GLU A 202 -30.37 22.04 -72.31
C GLU A 202 -30.85 21.85 -73.75
N GLU A 203 -31.34 20.65 -74.10
CA GLU A 203 -31.91 20.36 -75.42
C GLU A 203 -33.04 21.34 -75.77
N LEU A 204 -34.04 21.49 -74.91
CA LEU A 204 -35.15 22.42 -75.13
C LEU A 204 -34.69 23.87 -75.27
N THR A 205 -33.70 24.29 -74.47
CA THR A 205 -33.14 25.64 -74.55
C THR A 205 -32.45 25.87 -75.89
N THR A 206 -31.65 24.90 -76.35
CA THR A 206 -31.00 24.99 -77.67
C THR A 206 -32.03 25.04 -78.80
N THR A 207 -33.06 24.18 -78.78
CA THR A 207 -34.12 24.20 -79.80
C THR A 207 -34.92 25.49 -79.78
N ASN A 208 -35.22 26.04 -78.61
CA ASN A 208 -35.97 27.29 -78.47
C ASN A 208 -35.16 28.48 -78.99
N ASN A 209 -33.85 28.50 -78.74
CA ASN A 209 -32.98 29.54 -79.28
C ASN A 209 -32.91 29.47 -80.81
N ALA A 210 -32.75 28.28 -81.39
CA ALA A 210 -32.77 28.09 -82.84
C ALA A 210 -34.11 28.52 -83.47
N LEU A 211 -35.24 28.17 -82.84
CA LEU A 211 -36.57 28.59 -83.31
C LEU A 211 -36.78 30.10 -83.21
N LYS A 212 -36.22 30.76 -82.19
CA LYS A 212 -36.26 32.23 -82.09
C LYS A 212 -35.46 32.90 -83.19
N GLU A 213 -34.29 32.35 -83.53
CA GLU A 213 -33.47 32.84 -84.64
C GLU A 213 -34.22 32.67 -85.98
N GLU A 214 -34.80 31.50 -86.23
CA GLU A 214 -35.62 31.24 -87.43
C GLU A 214 -36.85 32.16 -87.49
N GLN A 215 -37.53 32.36 -86.36
CA GLN A 215 -38.67 33.27 -86.28
C GLN A 215 -38.27 34.70 -86.65
N GLU A 216 -37.12 35.17 -86.18
CA GLU A 216 -36.64 36.52 -86.47
C GLU A 216 -36.24 36.64 -87.95
N GLU A 217 -35.57 35.63 -88.52
CA GLU A 217 -35.25 35.59 -89.95
C GLU A 217 -36.52 35.63 -90.82
N LEU A 218 -37.54 34.84 -90.48
CA LEU A 218 -38.82 34.83 -91.19
C LEU A 218 -39.55 36.18 -91.07
N ARG A 219 -39.48 36.84 -89.91
CA ARG A 219 -40.04 38.19 -89.73
C ARG A 219 -39.35 39.21 -90.63
N THR A 220 -38.01 39.20 -90.70
CA THR A 220 -37.26 40.07 -91.61
C THR A 220 -37.66 39.84 -93.07
N ARG A 221 -37.69 38.57 -93.51
CA ARG A 221 -38.14 38.23 -94.88
C ARG A 221 -39.56 38.68 -95.18
N LEU A 222 -40.49 38.54 -94.21
CA LEU A 222 -41.86 38.99 -94.35
C LEU A 222 -41.94 40.53 -94.49
N MET A 223 -41.14 41.26 -93.71
CA MET A 223 -41.04 42.72 -93.82
C MET A 223 -40.55 43.12 -95.23
N ASP A 224 -39.47 42.51 -95.71
CA ASP A 224 -38.93 42.77 -97.05
C ASP A 224 -39.97 42.47 -98.15
N GLN A 225 -40.69 41.35 -98.03
CA GLN A 225 -41.75 40.98 -98.97
C GLN A 225 -42.93 41.96 -98.93
N ASN A 226 -43.33 42.41 -97.75
CA ASN A 226 -44.40 43.41 -97.62
C ASN A 226 -43.99 44.74 -98.26
N GLU A 227 -42.75 45.20 -98.05
CA GLU A 227 -42.23 46.40 -98.70
C GLU A 227 -42.20 46.26 -100.23
N LEU A 228 -41.80 45.09 -100.74
CA LEU A 228 -41.82 44.80 -102.18
C LEU A 228 -43.24 44.79 -102.72
N TYR A 229 -44.18 44.14 -102.03
CA TYR A 229 -45.58 44.07 -102.43
C TYR A 229 -46.23 45.45 -102.48
N VAL A 230 -46.00 46.30 -101.47
CA VAL A 230 -46.49 47.68 -101.45
C VAL A 230 -45.96 48.45 -102.67
N ARG A 231 -44.65 48.35 -102.95
CA ARG A 231 -44.04 48.99 -104.13
C ARG A 231 -44.64 48.51 -105.45
N LEU A 232 -44.73 47.21 -105.67
CA LEU A 232 -45.30 46.63 -106.89
C LEU A 232 -46.78 47.00 -107.06
N LYS A 233 -47.54 47.05 -105.97
CA LYS A 233 -48.94 47.46 -106.00
C LYS A 233 -49.07 48.94 -106.39
N GLU A 234 -48.24 49.83 -105.84
CA GLU A 234 -48.21 51.23 -106.24
C GLU A 234 -47.81 51.41 -107.71
N GLU A 235 -46.85 50.62 -108.22
CA GLU A 235 -46.47 50.60 -109.64
C GLU A 235 -47.62 50.13 -110.52
N GLN A 236 -48.30 49.04 -110.14
CA GLN A 236 -49.46 48.53 -110.86
C GLN A 236 -50.61 49.56 -110.90
N GLU A 237 -50.90 50.22 -109.78
CA GLU A 237 -51.92 51.28 -109.71
C GLU A 237 -51.56 52.48 -110.62
N LYS A 238 -50.27 52.86 -110.67
CA LYS A 238 -49.78 53.89 -111.61
C LYS A 238 -49.94 53.47 -113.06
N GLU A 239 -49.58 52.24 -113.43
CA GLU A 239 -49.73 51.72 -114.79
C GLU A 239 -51.19 51.68 -115.23
N ILE A 240 -52.09 51.19 -114.36
CA ILE A 240 -53.54 51.19 -114.62
C ILE A 240 -54.05 52.62 -114.84
N MET A 241 -53.60 53.57 -114.02
CA MET A 241 -53.97 54.98 -114.16
C MET A 241 -53.47 55.57 -115.48
N ILE A 242 -52.21 55.31 -115.86
CA ILE A 242 -51.62 55.76 -117.14
C ILE A 242 -52.41 55.19 -118.31
N ALA A 243 -52.65 53.88 -118.34
CA ALA A 243 -53.41 53.23 -119.39
C ALA A 243 -54.86 53.77 -119.50
N PHE A 244 -55.49 54.09 -118.37
CA PHE A 244 -56.80 54.73 -118.34
C PHE A 244 -56.77 56.15 -118.93
N LEU A 245 -55.77 56.96 -118.55
CA LEU A 245 -55.58 58.32 -119.08
C LEU A 245 -55.30 58.32 -120.58
N GLU A 246 -54.51 57.37 -121.07
CA GLU A 246 -54.26 57.20 -122.51
C GLU A 246 -55.54 56.86 -123.28
N ARG A 247 -56.34 55.90 -122.78
CA ARG A 247 -57.66 55.60 -123.35
C ARG A 247 -58.58 56.83 -123.34
N MET A 248 -58.58 57.60 -122.25
CA MET A 248 -59.36 58.83 -122.13
C MET A 248 -58.90 59.89 -123.15
N LYS A 249 -57.58 60.08 -123.31
CA LYS A 249 -56.99 61.00 -124.27
C LYS A 249 -57.34 60.61 -125.71
N HIS A 250 -57.23 59.33 -126.06
CA HIS A 250 -57.67 58.82 -127.37
C HIS A 250 -59.18 59.05 -127.59
N PHE A 251 -60.01 58.83 -126.58
CA PHE A 251 -61.45 59.12 -126.66
C PHE A 251 -61.71 60.62 -126.90
N GLN A 252 -61.01 61.51 -126.19
CA GLN A 252 -61.09 62.96 -126.38
C GLN A 252 -60.64 63.39 -127.78
N GLN A 253 -59.51 62.87 -128.27
CA GLN A 253 -59.01 63.13 -129.63
C GLN A 253 -60.01 62.66 -130.69
N ASN A 254 -60.57 61.45 -130.54
CA ASN A 254 -61.59 60.92 -131.44
C ASN A 254 -62.87 61.76 -131.41
N ARG A 255 -63.30 62.24 -130.23
CA ARG A 255 -64.45 63.13 -130.10
C ARG A 255 -64.17 64.49 -130.76
N ALA A 256 -63.01 65.08 -130.53
CA ALA A 256 -62.59 66.33 -131.16
C ALA A 256 -62.54 66.19 -132.68
N ALA A 257 -61.95 65.10 -133.20
CA ALA A 257 -61.94 64.79 -134.62
C ALA A 257 -63.36 64.66 -135.19
N LYS A 258 -64.28 63.96 -134.50
CA LYS A 258 -65.70 63.88 -134.89
C LYS A 258 -66.39 65.26 -134.92
N ILE A 259 -66.11 66.13 -133.94
CA ILE A 259 -66.65 67.49 -133.89
C ILE A 259 -66.10 68.32 -135.06
N ILE A 260 -64.78 68.32 -135.29
CA ILE A 260 -64.13 69.01 -136.41
C ILE A 260 -64.68 68.51 -137.75
N GLN A 261 -64.81 67.19 -137.92
CA GLN A 261 -65.40 66.60 -139.12
C GLN A 261 -66.85 67.06 -139.31
N LYS A 262 -67.65 67.09 -138.25
CA LYS A 262 -69.06 67.55 -138.30
C LYS A 262 -69.15 69.03 -138.65
N THR A 263 -68.37 69.90 -137.99
CA THR A 263 -68.36 71.34 -138.28
C THR A 263 -67.82 71.64 -139.67
N TRP A 264 -66.79 70.92 -140.14
CA TRP A 264 -66.28 71.00 -141.51
C TRP A 264 -67.34 70.59 -142.54
N ARG A 265 -68.05 69.47 -142.33
CA ARG A 265 -69.17 69.05 -143.19
C ARG A 265 -70.26 70.13 -143.23
N SER A 266 -70.68 70.66 -142.07
CA SER A 266 -71.66 71.75 -142.02
C SER A 266 -71.17 73.06 -142.64
N TYR A 267 -69.87 73.37 -142.57
CA TYR A 267 -69.28 74.53 -143.25
C TYR A 267 -69.27 74.34 -144.77
N HIS A 268 -68.87 73.16 -145.24
CA HIS A 268 -68.89 72.79 -146.65
C HIS A 268 -70.32 72.84 -147.23
N GLU A 269 -71.32 72.31 -146.51
CA GLU A 269 -72.74 72.45 -146.85
C GLU A 269 -73.17 73.93 -146.93
N ARG A 270 -72.75 74.76 -145.98
CA ARG A 270 -73.03 76.21 -146.02
C ARG A 270 -72.35 76.91 -147.21
N GLN A 271 -71.13 76.52 -147.58
CA GLN A 271 -70.45 77.04 -148.77
C GLN A 271 -71.16 76.62 -150.07
N LEU A 272 -71.62 75.37 -150.16
CA LEU A 272 -72.45 74.90 -151.28
C LEU A 272 -73.78 75.67 -151.38
N LEU A 273 -74.43 75.95 -150.25
CA LEU A 273 -75.65 76.76 -150.20
C LEU A 273 -75.39 78.23 -150.59
N LYS A 274 -74.24 78.81 -150.21
CA LYS A 274 -73.80 80.14 -150.68
C LYS A 274 -73.54 80.16 -152.19
N ARG A 275 -72.96 79.10 -152.76
CA ARG A 275 -72.81 78.94 -154.22
C ARG A 275 -74.17 78.82 -154.93
N LYS A 276 -75.15 78.11 -154.36
CA LYS A 276 -76.52 77.98 -154.92
C LYS A 276 -77.37 79.26 -154.85
N LYS A 277 -77.13 80.18 -153.90
CA LYS A 277 -77.85 81.47 -153.82
C LYS A 277 -77.42 82.51 -154.87
N LYS A 278 -76.26 82.35 -155.52
CA LYS A 278 -75.82 83.25 -156.60
C LYS A 278 -76.47 82.98 -157.97
N THR A 279 -77.09 81.81 -158.17
CA THR A 279 -77.65 81.39 -159.47
C THR A 279 -79.16 81.58 -159.65
N LYS A 280 -79.89 82.09 -158.65
CA LYS A 280 -81.35 82.35 -158.74
C LYS A 280 -81.75 83.82 -158.97
N ARG A 281 -80.79 84.71 -159.27
CA ARG A 281 -81.06 86.06 -159.81
C ARG A 281 -80.55 86.13 -161.25
N LYS A 282 -81.33 85.57 -162.17
CA LYS A 282 -81.36 85.87 -163.60
C LYS A 282 -82.69 85.40 -164.14
#